data_AF-A0A842QH34-F1
#
_entry.id   AF-A0A842QH34-F1
#
_cell.length_a   1.000
_cell.length_b   1.000
_cell.length_c   1.000
_cell.angle_alpha   90.00
_cell.angle_beta   90.00
_cell.angle_gamma   90.00
#
_symmetry.space_group_name_H-M   'P 1'
#
loop_
_entity.id
_entity.type
_entity.pdbx_description
1 polymer ?
#
loop_
_entity_poly.entity_id
_entity_poly.type
_entity_poly.pdbx_seq_one_letter_code
_entity_poly.pdbx_strand_id
1 'polypeptide(L)'
;MSTVKFDLQDDLEELQARLYLDTGKRLTKKEILELVFRIGTENYDRIVSEIQAGEVPLTDETIQEILSLAEDLGPGSEDLSSRVDEIVYGGS
;
A
#
# COMPACT_ATOMS: atom_id res chain seq x y z
N MET A 1 -18.43 -7.30 6.51
CA MET A 1 -17.77 -6.71 5.33
C MET A 1 -17.20 -5.37 5.76
N SER A 2 -15.92 -5.12 5.50
CA SER A 2 -15.31 -3.81 5.79
C SER A 2 -15.62 -2.85 4.64
N THR A 3 -16.16 -1.67 4.94
CA THR A 3 -16.41 -0.63 3.94
C THR A 3 -15.14 0.19 3.79
N VAL A 4 -14.47 0.07 2.64
CA VAL A 4 -13.34 0.94 2.31
C VAL A 4 -13.89 2.30 1.88
N LYS A 5 -13.47 3.37 2.57
CA LYS A 5 -13.76 4.74 2.12
C LYS A 5 -12.83 5.06 0.96
N PHE A 6 -13.42 5.51 -0.15
CA PHE A 6 -12.68 5.90 -1.34
C PHE A 6 -12.86 7.41 -1.51
N ASP A 7 -11.78 8.14 -1.30
CA ASP A 7 -11.81 9.60 -1.22
C ASP A 7 -11.72 10.27 -2.60
N LEU A 8 -11.29 9.53 -3.64
CA LEU A 8 -11.14 10.02 -5.01
C LEU A 8 -12.45 9.88 -5.83
N GLN A 9 -13.60 10.20 -5.23
CA GLN A 9 -14.89 9.97 -5.88
C GLN A 9 -15.08 10.78 -7.16
N ASP A 10 -14.64 12.03 -7.17
CA ASP A 10 -14.76 12.92 -8.33
C ASP A 10 -13.91 12.41 -9.50
N ASP A 11 -12.67 11.97 -9.23
CA ASP A 11 -11.78 11.37 -10.24
C ASP A 11 -12.37 10.07 -10.82
N LEU A 12 -13.04 9.28 -9.98
CA LEU A 12 -13.70 8.05 -10.43
C LEU A 12 -14.92 8.33 -11.31
N GLU A 13 -15.66 9.40 -11.04
CA GLU A 13 -16.75 9.86 -11.91
C GLU A 13 -16.22 10.37 -13.25
N GLU A 14 -15.12 11.12 -13.24
CA GLU A 14 -14.45 11.55 -14.46
C GLU A 14 -13.95 10.34 -15.28
N LEU A 15 -13.29 9.38 -14.63
CA LEU A 15 -12.84 8.14 -15.29
C LEU A 15 -14.01 7.36 -15.89
N GLN A 16 -15.13 7.26 -15.17
CA GLN A 16 -16.35 6.62 -15.67
C GLN A 16 -16.89 7.33 -16.93
N ALA A 17 -16.92 8.65 -16.94
CA ALA A 17 -17.37 9.43 -18.09
C ALA A 17 -16.44 9.23 -19.30
N ARG A 18 -15.11 9.30 -19.09
CA ARG A 18 -14.11 9.07 -20.15
C ARG A 18 -14.25 7.67 -20.75
N LEU A 19 -14.33 6.64 -19.91
CA LEU A 19 -14.52 5.26 -20.36
C LEU A 19 -15.82 5.08 -21.16
N TYR A 20 -16.90 5.76 -20.78
CA TYR A 20 -18.14 5.74 -21.54
C TYR A 20 -17.99 6.41 -22.92
N LEU A 21 -17.34 7.58 -22.98
CA LEU A 21 -17.10 8.29 -24.24
C LEU A 21 -16.23 7.48 -25.20
N ASP A 22 -15.17 6.85 -24.69
CA ASP A 22 -14.20 6.12 -25.51
C ASP A 22 -14.73 4.75 -25.97
N THR A 23 -15.51 4.06 -25.13
CA THR A 23 -15.91 2.66 -25.39
C THR A 23 -17.39 2.48 -25.69
N GLY A 24 -18.23 3.47 -25.40
CA GLY A 24 -19.69 3.38 -25.46
C GLY A 24 -20.32 2.49 -24.38
N LYS A 25 -19.52 1.90 -23.47
CA LYS A 25 -19.99 0.97 -22.45
C LYS A 25 -20.30 1.69 -21.14
N ARG A 26 -21.47 1.42 -20.57
CA ARG A 26 -21.82 1.89 -19.22
C ARG A 26 -21.24 0.92 -18.21
N LEU A 27 -20.24 1.37 -17.46
CA LEU A 27 -19.64 0.64 -16.34
C LEU A 27 -20.06 1.30 -15.03
N THR A 28 -20.27 0.50 -13.99
CA THR A 28 -20.48 0.98 -12.62
C THR A 28 -19.14 1.35 -11.97
N LYS A 29 -19.16 2.20 -10.94
CA LYS A 29 -17.96 2.55 -10.13
C LYS A 29 -17.25 1.30 -9.61
N LYS A 30 -18.00 0.29 -9.17
CA LYS A 30 -17.46 -1.00 -8.72
C LYS A 30 -16.71 -1.73 -9.85
N GLU A 31 -17.31 -1.87 -11.02
CA GLU A 31 -16.68 -2.55 -12.16
C GLU A 31 -15.39 -1.85 -12.61
N ILE A 32 -15.38 -0.52 -12.58
CA ILE A 32 -14.18 0.27 -12.89
C ILE A 32 -13.09 -0.01 -11.85
N LEU A 33 -13.41 0.02 -10.56
CA LEU A 33 -12.44 -0.27 -9.50
C LEU A 33 -11.90 -1.71 -9.58
N GLU A 34 -12.75 -2.70 -9.88
CA GLU A 34 -12.31 -4.08 -10.07
C GLU A 34 -11.40 -4.24 -11.30
N LEU A 35 -11.67 -3.49 -12.37
CA LEU A 35 -10.82 -3.46 -13.57
C LEU A 35 -9.45 -2.84 -13.26
N VAL A 36 -9.45 -1.66 -12.64
CA VAL A 36 -8.22 -0.94 -12.24
C VAL A 36 -7.40 -1.80 -11.28
N PHE A 37 -8.04 -2.43 -10.29
CA PHE A 37 -7.36 -3.32 -9.36
C PHE A 37 -6.68 -4.49 -10.09
N ARG A 38 -7.38 -5.13 -11.03
CA ARG A 38 -6.80 -6.23 -11.82
C ARG A 38 -5.60 -5.78 -12.65
N ILE A 39 -5.72 -4.65 -13.35
CA ILE A 39 -4.61 -4.08 -14.13
C ILE A 39 -3.44 -3.69 -13.20
N GLY A 40 -3.76 -3.14 -12.03
CA GLY A 40 -2.78 -2.79 -11.00
C GLY A 40 -2.02 -4.01 -10.48
N THR A 41 -2.71 -5.14 -10.25
CA THR A 41 -2.06 -6.38 -9.80
C THR A 41 -1.07 -6.95 -10.83
N GLU A 42 -1.30 -6.72 -12.12
CA GLU A 42 -0.33 -7.07 -13.17
C GLU A 42 0.88 -6.11 -13.20
N ASN A 43 0.76 -4.94 -12.59
CA ASN A 43 1.79 -3.92 -12.48
C ASN A 43 2.23 -3.72 -11.02
N TYR A 44 2.35 -4.81 -10.26
CA TYR A 44 2.67 -4.77 -8.83
C TYR A 44 3.94 -3.96 -8.52
N ASP A 45 4.99 -4.08 -9.32
CA ASP A 45 6.25 -3.35 -9.13
C ASP A 45 6.07 -1.83 -9.20
N ARG A 46 5.14 -1.34 -10.02
CA ARG A 46 4.78 0.08 -10.06
C ARG A 46 4.05 0.51 -8.79
N ILE A 47 3.15 -0.33 -8.27
CA ILE A 47 2.50 -0.06 -6.99
C ILE A 47 3.55 0.02 -5.87
N VAL A 48 4.50 -0.90 -5.83
CA VAL A 48 5.63 -0.88 -4.88
C VAL A 48 6.44 0.40 -5.04
N SER A 49 6.78 0.77 -6.26
CA SER A 49 7.57 1.98 -6.54
C SER A 49 6.85 3.26 -6.11
N GLU A 50 5.53 3.36 -6.30
CA GLU A 50 4.74 4.53 -5.87
C GLU A 50 4.63 4.61 -4.35
N ILE A 51 4.53 3.47 -3.65
CA ILE A 51 4.57 3.43 -2.18
C ILE A 51 5.95 3.87 -1.68
N GLN A 52 7.03 3.33 -2.26
CA GLN A 52 8.41 3.67 -1.94
C GLN A 52 8.81 5.09 -2.37
N ALA A 53 8.14 5.70 -3.34
CA ALA A 53 8.38 7.09 -3.70
C ALA A 53 8.02 8.06 -2.55
N GLY A 54 7.21 7.61 -1.59
CA GLY A 54 6.90 8.33 -0.34
C GLY A 54 7.76 7.95 0.87
N GLU A 55 8.51 6.85 0.83
CA GLU A 55 9.30 6.33 1.95
C GLU A 55 10.70 5.92 1.50
N VAL A 56 11.75 6.44 2.17
CA VAL A 56 13.13 6.03 1.88
C VAL A 56 13.23 4.51 2.08
N PRO A 57 13.57 3.72 1.04
CA PRO A 57 13.69 2.27 1.19
C PRO A 57 14.73 1.97 2.27
N LEU A 58 14.37 1.10 3.21
CA LEU A 58 15.29 0.64 4.26
C LEU A 58 16.51 0.04 3.59
N THR A 59 17.69 0.52 3.98
CA THR A 59 18.96 0.00 3.43
C THR A 59 19.12 -1.48 3.81
N ASP A 60 19.82 -2.24 2.96
CA ASP A 60 20.11 -3.65 3.25
C ASP A 60 20.78 -3.84 4.63
N GLU A 61 21.57 -2.85 5.07
CA GLU A 61 22.16 -2.82 6.41
C GLU A 61 21.10 -2.77 7.51
N THR A 62 20.07 -1.94 7.36
CA THR A 62 18.94 -1.83 8.30
C THR A 62 18.07 -3.10 8.31
N ILE A 63 17.89 -3.72 7.14
CA ILE A 63 17.14 -4.98 7.03
C ILE A 63 17.90 -6.10 7.77
N GLN A 64 19.22 -6.19 7.60
CA GLN A 64 20.05 -7.15 8.33
C GLN A 64 20.07 -6.89 9.83
N GLU A 65 20.09 -5.62 10.25
CA GLU A 65 20.00 -5.23 11.66
C GLU A 65 18.67 -5.69 12.29
N ILE A 66 17.53 -5.42 11.63
CA ILE A 66 16.21 -5.86 12.10
C ILE A 66 16.11 -7.40 12.16
N LEU A 67 16.62 -8.10 11.15
CA LEU A 67 16.63 -9.56 11.14
C LEU A 67 17.52 -10.14 12.24
N SER A 68 18.65 -9.51 12.53
CA SER A 68 19.54 -9.91 13.64
C SER A 68 18.90 -9.70 15.02
N LEU A 69 18.13 -8.62 15.20
CA LEU A 69 17.36 -8.37 16.42
C LEU A 69 16.23 -9.39 16.61
N ALA A 70 15.68 -9.92 15.50
CA ALA A 70 14.69 -10.99 15.53
C ALA A 70 15.30 -12.39 15.74
N GLU A 71 16.54 -12.64 15.34
CA GLU A 71 17.23 -13.92 15.61
C GLU A 71 17.68 -14.07 17.06
N ASP A 72 17.92 -12.97 17.79
CA ASP A 72 18.32 -12.97 19.20
C ASP A 72 17.13 -13.16 20.19
N LEU A 73 15.97 -13.59 19.67
CA LEU A 73 14.73 -13.85 20.43
C LEU A 73 14.82 -15.12 21.29
N GLY A 74 15.63 -15.08 22.34
CA GLY A 74 15.42 -15.83 23.58
C GLY A 74 14.32 -15.18 24.46
N PRO A 75 13.71 -15.90 25.42
CA PRO A 75 12.51 -15.44 26.12
C PRO A 75 12.83 -14.27 27.08
N GLY A 76 12.34 -13.07 26.74
CA GLY A 76 12.41 -11.87 27.60
C GLY A 76 12.01 -10.53 26.96
N SER A 77 11.31 -10.53 25.83
CA SER A 77 11.17 -9.36 24.94
C SER A 77 9.94 -8.48 25.20
N GLU A 78 9.65 -8.14 26.45
CA GLU A 78 8.50 -7.25 26.76
C GLU A 78 8.77 -5.77 26.40
N ASP A 79 10.03 -5.36 26.25
CA ASP A 79 10.42 -3.97 25.90
C ASP A 79 10.67 -3.74 24.38
N LEU A 80 10.54 -4.78 23.55
CA LEU A 80 10.96 -4.73 22.15
C LEU A 80 9.88 -4.20 21.20
N SER A 81 8.59 -4.37 21.50
CA SER A 81 7.52 -3.81 20.65
C SER A 81 7.61 -2.29 20.59
N SER A 82 7.90 -1.65 21.72
CA SER A 82 8.05 -0.20 21.85
C SER A 82 9.22 0.33 21.02
N ARG A 83 10.31 -0.44 20.91
CA ARG A 83 11.50 -0.07 20.13
C ARG A 83 11.30 -0.27 18.63
N VAL A 84 10.60 -1.32 18.24
CA VAL A 84 10.26 -1.56 16.83
C VAL A 84 9.31 -0.47 16.34
N ASP A 85 8.31 -0.10 17.13
CA ASP A 85 7.38 0.98 16.77
C ASP A 85 8.09 2.35 16.65
N GLU A 86 9.08 2.64 17.49
CA GLU A 86 9.87 3.88 17.42
C GLU A 86 10.70 3.97 16.13
N ILE A 87 11.28 2.85 15.69
CA ILE A 87 12.12 2.77 14.49
C ILE A 87 11.27 2.81 13.21
N VAL A 88 10.14 2.09 13.19
CA VAL A 88 9.30 1.95 12.00
C VAL A 88 8.41 3.17 11.79
N TYR A 89 7.91 3.79 12.86
CA TYR A 89 6.94 4.88 12.75
C TYR A 89 7.46 6.25 13.21
N GLY A 90 8.68 6.34 13.74
CA GLY A 90 9.23 7.57 14.30
C GLY A 90 8.40 8.03 15.50
N GLY A 91 8.77 7.58 16.69
CA GLY A 91 8.00 7.75 17.93
C GLY A 91 7.38 9.15 18.14
N SER A 92 6.18 9.18 18.72
CA SER A 92 5.54 10.41 19.23
C SER A 92 6.19 10.93 20.51
#